data_AF-A0A5N5KTE9-F1
#
_entry.id   AF-A0A5N5KTE9-F1
#
_cell.length_a   1.000
_cell.length_b   1.000
_cell.length_c   1.000
_cell.angle_alpha   90.00
_cell.angle_beta   90.00
_cell.angle_gamma   90.00
#
_symmetry.space_group_name_H-M   'P 1'
#
loop_
_entity.id
_entity.type
_entity.pdbx_description
1 polymer ?
#
loop_
_entity_poly.entity_id
_entity_poly.type
_entity_poly.pdbx_seq_one_letter_code
_entity_poly.pdbx_strand_id
1 'polypeptide(L)'
;MRSLVDLSIKTLAKNIEETSVEALEHLPIEILWRVYKYHAAKWSVTIRAWRLFCPVLARDRERLPVTLYSFWWQEKNPAAHDLTRYVELSTSPTVDYITHLTLHKVWMYNSADLMALADMPNLGVLELSDLFGKEQHDPVEVRPDEVTSVLNDRLVRGWSEKEGPFPVLRVLLITSVHSSITTLALQYVSRFPSL
;
A
#
# COMPACT_ATOMS: atom_id res chain seq x y z
N MET A 1 22.11 31.60 -19.73
CA MET A 1 21.71 30.47 -20.60
C MET A 1 21.52 29.24 -19.73
N ARG A 2 20.42 28.49 -19.88
CA ARG A 2 20.27 27.16 -19.25
C ARG A 2 20.96 26.13 -20.16
N SER A 3 21.71 25.19 -19.58
CA SER A 3 22.36 24.15 -20.40
C SER A 3 21.31 23.23 -21.03
N LEU A 4 21.63 22.62 -22.16
CA LEU A 4 20.76 21.62 -22.79
C LEU A 4 20.41 20.50 -21.81
N VAL A 5 21.39 20.07 -21.01
CA VAL A 5 21.23 19.06 -19.95
C VAL A 5 20.15 19.48 -18.95
N ASP A 6 20.14 20.73 -18.51
CA ASP A 6 19.13 21.22 -17.56
C ASP A 6 17.73 21.27 -18.17
N LEU A 7 17.62 21.56 -19.47
CA LEU A 7 16.34 21.51 -20.18
C LEU A 7 15.84 20.07 -20.31
N SER A 8 16.71 19.13 -20.70
CA SER A 8 16.38 17.71 -20.81
C SER A 8 15.94 17.13 -19.47
N ILE A 9 16.63 17.42 -18.37
CA ILE A 9 16.26 16.98 -17.02
C ILE A 9 14.85 17.48 -16.66
N LYS A 10 14.55 18.74 -16.97
CA LYS A 10 13.23 19.34 -16.67
C LYS A 10 12.11 18.69 -17.46
N THR A 11 12.34 18.47 -18.75
CA THR A 11 11.36 17.84 -19.63
C THR A 11 11.11 16.39 -19.20
N LEU A 12 12.18 15.62 -18.93
CA LEU A 12 12.04 14.24 -18.47
C LEU A 12 11.34 14.16 -17.12
N ALA A 13 11.71 15.00 -16.15
CA ALA A 13 11.06 15.04 -14.85
C ALA A 13 9.56 15.36 -15.00
N LYS A 14 9.18 16.31 -15.87
CA LYS A 14 7.77 16.67 -16.08
C LYS A 14 6.94 15.52 -16.66
N ASN A 15 7.54 14.70 -17.51
CA ASN A 15 6.85 13.61 -18.23
C ASN A 15 7.23 12.22 -17.68
N ILE A 16 7.70 12.15 -16.43
CA ILE A 16 8.27 10.91 -15.88
C ILE A 16 7.24 9.78 -15.83
N GLU A 17 5.96 10.11 -15.63
CA GLU A 17 4.88 9.11 -15.57
C GLU A 17 4.61 8.44 -16.91
N GLU A 18 4.98 9.07 -18.03
CA GLU A 18 4.84 8.51 -19.37
C GLU A 18 6.07 7.66 -19.77
N THR A 19 7.08 7.59 -18.90
CA THR A 19 8.35 6.89 -19.15
C THR A 19 8.29 5.44 -18.63
N SER A 20 9.17 4.58 -19.15
CA SER A 20 9.34 3.19 -18.70
C SER A 20 10.64 3.01 -17.91
N VAL A 21 10.75 1.93 -17.13
CA VAL A 21 11.98 1.63 -16.36
C VAL A 21 13.16 1.45 -17.31
N GLU A 22 12.97 0.71 -18.40
CA GLU A 22 13.98 0.40 -19.40
C GLU A 22 14.56 1.67 -20.03
N ALA A 23 13.71 2.67 -20.30
CA ALA A 23 14.16 3.95 -20.81
C ALA A 23 15.06 4.71 -19.82
N LEU A 24 14.79 4.58 -18.51
CA LEU A 24 15.60 5.20 -17.45
C LEU A 24 16.93 4.46 -17.24
N GLU A 25 16.98 3.15 -17.45
CA GLU A 25 18.21 2.35 -17.28
C GLU A 25 19.35 2.76 -18.22
N HIS A 26 19.03 3.38 -19.36
CA HIS A 26 20.03 3.88 -20.31
C HIS A 26 20.67 5.22 -19.90
N LEU A 27 20.14 5.89 -18.87
CA LEU A 27 20.66 7.18 -18.42
C LEU A 27 21.75 7.02 -17.36
N PRO A 28 22.78 7.88 -17.36
CA PRO A 28 23.76 7.92 -16.28
C PRO A 28 23.09 8.16 -14.91
N ILE A 29 23.56 7.47 -13.88
CA ILE A 29 22.95 7.49 -12.54
C ILE A 29 22.91 8.90 -11.94
N GLU A 30 23.91 9.73 -12.24
CA GLU A 30 24.00 11.12 -11.80
C GLU A 30 22.90 11.98 -12.42
N ILE A 31 22.52 11.70 -13.67
CA ILE A 31 21.41 12.37 -14.34
C ILE A 31 20.08 11.92 -13.74
N LEU A 32 19.90 10.62 -13.50
CA LEU A 32 18.71 10.09 -12.86
C LEU A 32 18.48 10.69 -11.47
N TRP A 33 19.54 10.83 -10.66
CA TRP A 33 19.48 11.52 -9.39
C TRP A 33 19.03 12.98 -9.53
N ARG A 34 19.49 13.69 -10.55
CA ARG A 34 19.08 15.08 -10.82
C ARG A 34 17.62 15.15 -11.26
N VAL A 35 17.16 14.20 -12.07
CA VAL A 35 15.75 14.09 -12.50
C VAL A 35 14.86 13.81 -11.30
N TYR A 36 15.19 12.81 -10.47
CA TYR A 36 14.46 12.48 -9.26
C TYR A 36 14.38 13.68 -8.30
N LYS A 37 15.51 14.30 -7.98
CA LYS A 37 15.56 15.48 -7.10
C LYS A 37 14.74 16.64 -7.66
N TYR A 38 14.81 16.88 -8.96
CA TYR A 38 14.00 17.92 -9.60
C TYR A 38 12.51 17.59 -9.54
N HIS A 39 12.14 16.34 -9.81
CA HIS A 39 10.75 15.88 -9.76
C HIS A 39 10.19 16.03 -8.34
N ALA A 40 10.86 15.43 -7.35
CA ALA A 40 10.45 15.46 -5.95
C ALA A 40 10.40 16.87 -5.34
N ALA A 41 11.24 17.80 -5.83
CA ALA A 41 11.23 19.19 -5.38
C ALA A 41 10.11 20.03 -6.02
N LYS A 42 9.53 19.59 -7.15
CA LYS A 42 8.51 20.33 -7.89
C LYS A 42 7.13 19.73 -7.78
N TRP A 43 7.05 18.42 -7.60
CA TRP A 43 5.83 17.64 -7.51
C TRP A 43 5.94 16.65 -6.36
N SER A 44 4.80 16.23 -5.82
CA SER A 44 4.75 15.07 -4.94
C SER A 44 5.12 13.82 -5.75
N VAL A 45 6.03 13.00 -5.23
CA VAL A 45 6.38 11.73 -5.88
C VAL A 45 5.14 10.85 -5.85
N THR A 46 4.64 10.43 -7.01
CA THR A 46 3.53 9.49 -7.11
C THR A 46 4.03 8.06 -6.94
N ILE A 47 3.14 7.10 -6.62
CA ILE A 47 3.51 5.68 -6.51
C ILE A 47 4.15 5.17 -7.81
N ARG A 48 3.65 5.64 -8.96
CA ARG A 48 4.21 5.30 -10.28
C ARG A 48 5.62 5.84 -10.44
N ALA A 49 5.84 7.12 -10.14
CA ALA A 49 7.18 7.71 -10.19
C ALA A 49 8.14 7.01 -9.22
N TRP A 50 7.68 6.68 -8.01
CA TRP A 50 8.47 5.91 -7.05
C TRP A 50 8.85 4.52 -7.59
N ARG A 51 7.89 3.78 -8.17
CA ARG A 51 8.14 2.47 -8.81
C ARG A 51 9.09 2.55 -10.01
N LEU A 52 9.13 3.67 -10.73
CA LEU A 52 10.08 3.88 -11.83
C LEU A 52 11.50 4.14 -11.33
N PHE A 53 11.64 5.02 -10.33
CA PHE A 53 12.96 5.42 -9.83
C PHE A 53 13.59 4.40 -8.89
N CYS A 54 12.79 3.72 -8.06
CA CYS A 54 13.30 2.84 -7.01
C CYS A 54 14.21 1.72 -7.57
N PRO A 55 13.81 0.92 -8.58
CA PRO A 55 14.66 -0.16 -9.09
C PRO A 55 16.00 0.32 -9.69
N VAL A 56 16.00 1.50 -10.31
CA VAL A 56 17.18 2.03 -11.00
C VAL A 56 18.11 2.74 -10.01
N LEU A 57 17.57 3.56 -9.11
CA LEU A 57 18.35 4.29 -8.12
C LEU A 57 18.82 3.41 -6.96
N ALA A 58 18.09 2.35 -6.61
CA ALA A 58 18.48 1.41 -5.55
C ALA A 58 19.79 0.65 -5.83
N ARG A 59 20.27 0.66 -7.08
CA ARG A 59 21.59 0.14 -7.46
C ARG A 59 22.73 0.94 -6.83
N ASP A 60 22.51 2.24 -6.60
CA ASP A 60 23.46 3.16 -5.95
C ASP A 60 23.22 3.20 -4.44
N ARG A 61 23.53 2.08 -3.77
CA ARG A 61 23.20 1.84 -2.35
C ARG A 61 23.78 2.87 -1.38
N GLU A 62 24.88 3.53 -1.74
CA GLU A 62 25.57 4.48 -0.86
C GLU A 62 24.81 5.81 -0.71
N ARG A 63 23.87 6.10 -1.61
CA ARG A 63 23.20 7.42 -1.70
C ARG A 63 21.70 7.38 -1.54
N LEU A 64 21.12 6.24 -1.17
CA LEU A 64 19.66 6.10 -1.09
C LEU A 64 19.07 6.96 0.04
N PRO A 65 18.28 8.01 -0.27
CA PRO A 65 17.48 8.70 0.71
C PRO A 65 16.35 7.79 1.20
N VAL A 66 15.92 7.99 2.44
CA VAL A 66 14.79 7.26 3.08
C VAL A 66 13.54 7.26 2.17
N THR A 67 13.30 8.34 1.44
CA THR A 67 12.17 8.50 0.52
C THR A 67 12.19 7.58 -0.70
N LEU A 68 13.30 6.89 -0.98
CA LEU A 68 13.35 5.84 -2.00
C LEU A 68 13.19 4.44 -1.41
N TYR A 69 13.45 4.25 -0.11
CA TYR A 69 13.22 2.97 0.57
C TYR A 69 11.75 2.67 0.83
N SER A 70 10.94 3.72 1.03
CA SER A 70 9.53 3.59 1.34
C SER A 70 8.71 4.67 0.66
N PHE A 71 7.57 4.28 0.11
CA PHE A 71 6.52 5.19 -0.31
C PHE A 71 5.37 5.13 0.69
N TRP A 72 4.93 6.29 1.16
CA TRP A 72 3.80 6.41 2.07
C TRP A 72 2.71 7.24 1.42
N TRP A 73 1.49 6.72 1.44
CA TRP A 73 0.30 7.38 0.93
C TRP A 73 -0.87 7.06 1.86
N GLN A 74 -1.69 8.08 2.10
CA GLN A 74 -2.89 7.98 2.91
C GLN A 74 -4.03 8.68 2.19
N GLU A 75 -5.15 7.97 2.02
CA GLU A 75 -6.42 8.57 1.63
C GLU A 75 -7.19 8.97 2.89
N LYS A 76 -7.59 10.24 2.98
CA LYS A 76 -8.34 10.75 4.14
C LYS A 76 -9.83 10.49 4.01
N ASN A 77 -10.34 10.46 2.78
CA ASN A 77 -11.76 10.29 2.49
C ASN A 77 -11.95 9.15 1.48
N PRO A 78 -11.70 7.90 1.88
CA PRO A 78 -11.87 6.77 0.98
C PRO A 78 -13.34 6.62 0.61
N ALA A 79 -13.61 6.42 -0.68
CA ALA A 79 -14.93 6.04 -1.15
C ALA A 79 -15.38 4.74 -0.48
N ALA A 80 -16.59 4.76 0.09
CA ALA A 80 -17.18 3.58 0.71
C ALA A 80 -17.33 2.45 -0.34
N HIS A 81 -17.08 1.21 0.09
CA HIS A 81 -17.18 0.02 -0.77
C HIS A 81 -16.30 0.01 -2.04
N ASP A 82 -15.21 0.79 -2.08
CA ASP A 82 -14.25 0.82 -3.18
C ASP A 82 -12.81 0.53 -2.70
N LEU A 83 -12.65 -0.50 -1.85
CA LEU A 83 -11.31 -0.88 -1.37
C LEU A 83 -10.45 -1.42 -2.52
N THR A 84 -11.08 -2.10 -3.47
CA THR A 84 -10.42 -2.76 -4.61
C THR A 84 -9.52 -1.81 -5.37
N ARG A 85 -9.96 -0.58 -5.65
CA ARG A 85 -9.16 0.43 -6.34
C ARG A 85 -7.83 0.74 -5.63
N TYR A 86 -7.83 0.79 -4.31
CA TYR A 86 -6.64 1.09 -3.52
C TYR A 86 -5.72 -0.13 -3.37
N VAL A 87 -6.32 -1.31 -3.27
CA VAL A 87 -5.61 -2.59 -3.27
C VAL A 87 -4.89 -2.81 -4.60
N GLU A 88 -5.53 -2.56 -5.73
CA GLU A 88 -4.93 -2.66 -7.06
C GLU A 88 -3.70 -1.74 -7.20
N LEU A 89 -3.80 -0.49 -6.74
CA LEU A 89 -2.69 0.46 -6.78
C LEU A 89 -1.49 0.02 -5.92
N SER A 90 -1.75 -0.69 -4.82
CA SER A 90 -0.72 -1.14 -3.87
C SER A 90 -0.26 -2.58 -4.11
N THR A 91 -0.84 -3.30 -5.07
CA THR A 91 -0.48 -4.68 -5.38
C THR A 91 0.70 -4.75 -6.35
N SER A 92 1.70 -5.57 -6.02
CA SER A 92 2.80 -5.95 -6.90
C SER A 92 2.69 -7.45 -7.22
N PRO A 93 2.37 -7.82 -8.48
CA PRO A 93 2.28 -9.23 -8.88
C PRO A 93 3.60 -9.98 -8.77
N THR A 94 4.72 -9.29 -9.01
CA THR A 94 6.10 -9.83 -8.99
C THR A 94 6.78 -9.67 -7.63
N VAL A 95 6.11 -9.06 -6.65
CA VAL A 95 6.63 -8.80 -5.30
C VAL A 95 7.90 -7.93 -5.32
N ASP A 96 7.92 -6.91 -6.17
CA ASP A 96 9.05 -5.97 -6.29
C ASP A 96 9.19 -5.05 -5.05
N TYR A 97 8.13 -4.95 -4.26
CA TYR A 97 8.07 -4.19 -3.01
C TYR A 97 7.05 -4.81 -2.06
N ILE A 98 7.27 -4.63 -0.76
CA ILE A 98 6.34 -5.08 0.28
C ILE A 98 5.34 -3.95 0.59
N THR A 99 4.06 -4.30 0.65
CA THR A 99 2.98 -3.39 1.03
C THR A 99 2.69 -3.52 2.52
N HIS A 100 2.62 -2.37 3.19
CA HIS A 100 2.02 -2.19 4.50
C HIS A 100 0.68 -1.50 4.30
N LEU A 101 -0.40 -2.21 4.61
CA LEU A 101 -1.76 -1.70 4.49
C LEU A 101 -2.38 -1.52 5.88
N THR A 102 -2.79 -0.29 6.18
CA THR A 102 -3.56 0.04 7.39
C THR A 102 -4.94 0.52 6.98
N LEU A 103 -5.98 -0.21 7.38
CA LEU A 103 -7.39 0.16 7.16
C LEU A 103 -8.04 0.52 8.49
N HIS A 104 -8.50 1.77 8.58
CA HIS A 104 -9.38 2.23 9.64
C HIS A 104 -10.83 2.23 9.17
N LYS A 105 -11.79 2.18 10.10
CA LYS A 105 -13.23 2.14 9.81
C LYS A 105 -13.58 0.98 8.85
N VAL A 106 -13.09 -0.23 9.13
CA VAL A 106 -13.21 -1.38 8.22
C VAL A 106 -14.65 -1.71 7.85
N TRP A 107 -15.61 -1.39 8.72
CA TRP A 107 -17.05 -1.48 8.46
C TRP A 107 -17.55 -0.68 7.23
N MET A 108 -16.78 0.25 6.68
CA MET A 108 -17.10 0.97 5.43
C MET A 108 -16.94 0.10 4.18
N TYR A 109 -16.26 -1.04 4.27
CA TYR A 109 -15.98 -1.94 3.16
C TYR A 109 -16.83 -3.20 3.24
N ASN A 110 -17.10 -3.80 2.08
CA ASN A 110 -17.86 -5.05 2.03
C ASN A 110 -16.94 -6.25 2.35
N SER A 111 -17.54 -7.40 2.65
CA SER A 111 -16.77 -8.61 2.96
C SER A 111 -15.97 -9.14 1.78
N ALA A 112 -16.44 -8.96 0.54
CA ALA A 112 -15.75 -9.43 -0.66
C ALA A 112 -14.42 -8.68 -0.88
N ASP A 113 -14.44 -7.36 -0.70
CA ASP A 113 -13.28 -6.47 -0.73
C ASP A 113 -12.23 -6.91 0.30
N LEU A 114 -12.66 -7.16 1.54
CA LEU A 114 -11.75 -7.61 2.60
C LEU A 114 -11.23 -9.02 2.34
N MET A 115 -12.04 -9.91 1.76
CA MET A 115 -11.61 -11.24 1.33
C MET A 115 -10.52 -11.17 0.25
N ALA A 116 -10.56 -10.18 -0.64
CA ALA A 116 -9.57 -9.99 -1.70
C ALA A 116 -8.16 -9.64 -1.18
N LEU A 117 -8.04 -9.11 0.05
CA LEU A 117 -6.73 -8.81 0.66
C LEU A 117 -5.82 -10.03 0.77
N ALA A 118 -6.40 -11.22 0.97
CA ALA A 118 -5.64 -12.48 1.04
C ALA A 118 -4.96 -12.86 -0.29
N ASP A 119 -5.41 -12.29 -1.41
CA ASP A 119 -4.85 -12.56 -2.74
C ASP A 119 -3.65 -11.65 -3.06
N MET A 120 -3.34 -10.66 -2.22
CA MET A 120 -2.25 -9.72 -2.45
C MET A 120 -0.88 -10.40 -2.28
N PRO A 121 -0.09 -10.60 -3.37
CA PRO A 121 1.14 -11.37 -3.30
C PRO A 121 2.24 -10.70 -2.48
N ASN A 122 2.16 -9.37 -2.35
CA ASN A 122 3.19 -8.54 -1.76
C ASN A 122 2.77 -7.89 -0.44
N LEU A 123 1.64 -8.28 0.15
CA LEU A 123 1.17 -7.75 1.42
C LEU A 123 1.97 -8.35 2.58
N GLY A 124 2.82 -7.54 3.21
CA GLY A 124 3.69 -7.95 4.31
C GLY A 124 3.17 -7.55 5.69
N VAL A 125 2.44 -6.44 5.79
CA VAL A 125 1.82 -5.98 7.03
C VAL A 125 0.38 -5.58 6.75
N LEU A 126 -0.55 -6.14 7.52
CA LEU A 126 -1.96 -5.83 7.46
C LEU A 126 -2.44 -5.39 8.85
N GLU A 127 -2.91 -4.14 8.93
CA GLU A 127 -3.52 -3.59 10.13
C GLU A 127 -4.98 -3.23 9.84
N LEU A 128 -5.90 -3.80 10.62
CA LEU A 128 -7.33 -3.60 10.47
C LEU A 128 -7.90 -3.04 11.77
N SER A 129 -8.69 -1.99 11.67
CA SER A 129 -9.31 -1.35 12.83
C SER A 129 -10.76 -0.95 12.60
N ASP A 130 -11.63 -1.44 13.48
CA ASP A 130 -13.02 -0.96 13.60
C ASP A 130 -13.11 0.32 14.45
N LEU A 131 -12.00 0.79 15.03
CA LEU A 131 -12.02 1.98 15.87
C LEU A 131 -12.38 3.22 15.04
N PHE A 132 -13.28 4.03 15.59
CA PHE A 132 -13.41 5.42 15.19
C PHE A 132 -12.08 6.10 15.50
N GLY A 133 -11.41 6.63 14.48
CA GLY A 133 -10.30 7.55 14.69
C GLY A 133 -10.76 8.67 15.64
N LYS A 134 -9.84 9.24 16.42
CA LYS A 134 -10.11 10.34 17.37
C LYS A 134 -10.62 11.65 16.71
N GLU A 135 -11.05 11.62 15.45
CA GLU A 135 -11.61 12.76 14.74
C GLU A 135 -13.12 12.86 15.05
N GLN A 136 -13.43 13.68 16.05
CA GLN A 136 -14.73 13.86 16.71
C GLN A 136 -15.84 14.53 15.85
N HIS A 137 -15.83 14.42 14.51
CA HIS A 137 -16.76 15.18 13.66
C HIS A 137 -17.35 14.39 12.48
N ASP A 138 -17.75 13.12 12.69
CA ASP A 138 -18.75 12.49 11.81
C ASP A 138 -20.15 12.62 12.47
N PRO A 139 -21.12 13.31 11.83
CA PRO A 139 -22.44 13.58 12.41
C PRO A 139 -23.37 12.36 12.45
N VAL A 140 -22.89 11.18 12.02
CA VAL A 140 -23.63 9.93 12.08
C VAL A 140 -22.80 8.93 12.89
N GLU A 141 -23.18 8.73 14.15
CA GLU A 141 -22.67 7.62 14.97
C GLU A 141 -23.20 6.28 14.42
N VAL A 142 -22.78 5.87 13.21
CA VAL A 142 -23.00 4.50 12.75
C VAL A 142 -22.02 3.61 13.50
N ARG A 143 -22.36 3.25 14.73
CA ARG A 143 -21.68 2.16 15.44
C ARG A 143 -22.12 0.86 14.76
N PRO A 144 -21.20 0.05 14.22
CA PRO A 144 -21.55 -1.32 13.88
C PRO A 144 -22.04 -1.98 15.17
N ASP A 145 -23.18 -2.66 15.14
CA ASP A 145 -23.54 -3.56 16.23
C ASP A 145 -22.67 -4.84 16.10
N GLU A 146 -22.51 -5.63 17.17
CA GLU A 146 -21.71 -6.87 17.14
C GLU A 146 -22.10 -7.81 15.97
N VAL A 147 -23.37 -7.77 15.56
CA VAL A 147 -23.96 -8.58 14.49
C VAL A 147 -23.52 -8.13 13.09
N THR A 148 -23.11 -6.87 12.92
CA THR A 148 -22.77 -6.30 11.61
C THR A 148 -21.29 -6.03 11.42
N SER A 149 -20.43 -6.28 12.42
CA SER A 149 -18.98 -6.15 12.25
C SER A 149 -18.48 -7.15 11.19
N VAL A 150 -17.79 -6.60 10.19
CA VAL A 150 -17.15 -7.37 9.12
C VAL A 150 -15.86 -8.03 9.62
N LEU A 151 -15.24 -7.47 10.67
CA LEU A 151 -14.10 -8.06 11.37
C LEU A 151 -14.59 -9.10 12.39
N ASN A 152 -14.70 -10.34 11.94
CA ASN A 152 -15.10 -11.47 12.76
C ASN A 152 -14.33 -12.75 12.40
N ASP A 153 -14.44 -13.79 13.22
CA ASP A 153 -13.77 -15.08 13.00
C ASP A 153 -14.06 -15.70 11.62
N ARG A 154 -15.22 -15.41 11.00
CA ARG A 154 -15.58 -15.94 9.68
C ARG A 154 -14.74 -15.31 8.57
N LEU A 155 -14.37 -14.04 8.69
CA LEU A 155 -13.48 -13.38 7.74
C LEU A 155 -12.09 -14.03 7.76
N VAL A 156 -11.52 -14.19 8.96
CA VAL A 156 -10.21 -14.82 9.14
C VAL A 156 -10.21 -16.27 8.67
N ARG A 157 -11.28 -17.01 8.99
CA ARG A 157 -11.50 -18.35 8.45
C ARG A 157 -11.54 -18.34 6.92
N GLY A 158 -12.30 -17.43 6.33
CA GLY A 158 -12.43 -17.29 4.88
C GLY A 158 -11.09 -17.04 4.19
N TRP A 159 -10.23 -16.19 4.75
CA TRP A 159 -8.86 -16.03 4.26
C TRP A 159 -8.08 -17.34 4.32
N SER A 160 -8.18 -18.09 5.42
CA SER A 160 -7.45 -19.36 5.60
C SER A 160 -7.90 -20.50 4.69
N GLU A 161 -9.08 -20.37 4.08
CA GLU A 161 -9.65 -21.35 3.14
C GLU A 161 -9.26 -21.06 1.68
N LYS A 162 -8.62 -19.92 1.40
CA LYS A 162 -8.09 -19.61 0.07
C LYS A 162 -6.83 -20.43 -0.24
N GLU A 163 -6.52 -20.54 -1.53
CA GLU A 163 -5.28 -21.17 -1.98
C GLU A 163 -4.10 -20.20 -1.81
N GLY A 164 -3.15 -20.55 -0.95
CA GLY A 164 -1.95 -19.74 -0.69
C GLY A 164 -2.24 -18.32 -0.19
N PRO A 165 -3.04 -18.14 0.88
CA PRO A 165 -3.41 -16.80 1.35
C PRO A 165 -2.18 -16.08 1.91
N PHE A 166 -2.07 -14.78 1.65
CA PHE A 166 -1.08 -13.92 2.30
C PHE A 166 0.37 -14.47 2.24
N PRO A 167 0.93 -14.69 1.03
CA PRO A 167 2.17 -15.44 0.86
C PRO A 167 3.38 -14.85 1.61
N VAL A 168 3.41 -13.54 1.82
CA VAL A 168 4.53 -12.83 2.48
C VAL A 168 4.13 -12.07 3.75
N LEU A 169 2.91 -12.25 4.25
CA LEU A 169 2.42 -11.52 5.43
C LEU A 169 3.19 -11.94 6.68
N ARG A 170 3.78 -10.96 7.37
CA ARG A 170 4.57 -11.13 8.60
C ARG A 170 3.91 -10.54 9.83
N VAL A 171 2.99 -9.59 9.64
CA VAL A 171 2.29 -8.91 10.72
C VAL A 171 0.83 -8.79 10.36
N LEU A 172 -0.02 -9.34 11.21
CA LEU A 172 -1.46 -9.16 11.19
C LEU A 172 -1.87 -8.54 12.52
N LEU A 173 -2.30 -7.28 12.48
CA LEU A 173 -2.85 -6.59 13.63
C LEU A 173 -4.33 -6.33 13.38
N ILE A 174 -5.18 -6.85 14.27
CA ILE A 174 -6.61 -6.59 14.21
C ILE A 174 -7.05 -5.96 15.52
N THR A 175 -7.65 -4.78 15.41
CA THR A 175 -8.21 -4.04 16.54
C THR A 175 -9.71 -3.89 16.32
N SER A 176 -10.52 -4.72 16.99
CA SER A 176 -11.97 -4.59 16.96
C SER A 176 -12.50 -4.06 18.29
N VAL A 177 -13.54 -3.24 18.22
CA VAL A 177 -14.31 -2.78 19.40
C VAL A 177 -15.18 -3.91 19.93
N HIS A 178 -15.58 -4.82 19.05
CA HIS A 178 -16.48 -5.92 19.36
C HIS A 178 -15.67 -7.20 19.58
N SER A 179 -16.19 -8.09 20.43
CA SER A 179 -15.59 -9.40 20.69
C SER A 179 -15.77 -10.40 19.53
N SER A 180 -16.09 -9.92 18.33
CA SER A 180 -16.40 -10.70 17.13
C SER A 180 -15.19 -11.45 16.57
N ILE A 181 -13.97 -11.01 16.90
CA ILE A 181 -12.74 -11.79 16.70
C ILE A 181 -12.31 -12.37 18.03
N THR A 182 -12.27 -13.70 18.08
CA THR A 182 -11.93 -14.47 19.27
C THR A 182 -10.58 -15.17 19.11
N THR A 183 -10.10 -15.79 20.19
CA THR A 183 -8.90 -16.63 20.13
C THR A 183 -9.05 -17.85 19.21
N LEU A 184 -10.29 -18.24 18.86
CA LEU A 184 -10.54 -19.30 17.87
C LEU A 184 -10.03 -18.90 16.48
N ALA A 185 -9.93 -17.60 16.16
CA ALA A 185 -9.36 -17.15 14.89
C ALA A 185 -7.90 -17.59 14.72
N LEU A 186 -7.13 -17.75 15.81
CA LEU A 186 -5.71 -18.12 15.77
C LEU A 186 -5.47 -19.46 15.07
N GLN A 187 -6.43 -20.39 15.13
CA GLN A 187 -6.34 -21.68 14.42
C GLN A 187 -6.41 -21.54 12.90
N TYR A 188 -7.01 -20.45 12.40
CA TYR A 188 -7.09 -20.14 10.97
C TYR A 188 -5.86 -19.36 10.53
N VAL A 189 -5.40 -18.43 11.38
CA VAL A 189 -4.19 -17.63 11.17
C VAL A 189 -2.94 -18.52 11.03
N SER A 190 -2.87 -19.66 11.74
CA SER A 190 -1.77 -20.62 11.63
C SER A 190 -1.62 -21.27 10.24
N ARG A 191 -2.60 -21.10 9.35
CA ARG A 191 -2.53 -21.55 7.95
C ARG A 191 -1.89 -20.53 7.02
N PHE A 192 -1.59 -19.33 7.50
CA PHE A 192 -0.90 -18.32 6.69
C PHE A 192 0.58 -18.69 6.62
N PRO A 193 1.17 -18.80 5.42
CA PRO A 193 2.46 -19.47 5.20
C PRO A 193 3.65 -18.73 5.84
N SER A 194 3.49 -17.45 6.15
CA SER A 194 4.56 -16.53 6.49
C SER A 194 4.40 -15.85 7.86
N LEU A 195 3.31 -16.11 8.57
CA LEU A 195 2.91 -15.38 9.77
C LEU A 195 3.33 -16.08 11.07
#